data_AF-X0WJY9-F1
#
_entry.id   AF-X0WJY9-F1
#
_cell.length_a   1.000
_cell.length_b   1.000
_cell.length_c   1.000
_cell.angle_alpha   90.00
_cell.angle_beta   90.00
_cell.angle_gamma   90.00
#
_symmetry.space_group_name_H-M   'P 1'
#
loop_
_entity.id
_entity.type
_entity.pdbx_description
1 polymer ?
#
loop_
_entity_poly.entity_id
_entity_poly.type
_entity_poly.pdbx_seq_one_letter_code
_entity_poly.pdbx_strand_id
1 'polypeptide(L)'
;MKYYGAIEAGGTNFICAIGTLDGKILKKTNFPTTTPEETLKKACAFFIEENQKTPLASIGIACFGPIDLHKASKTYGAITTTPKPHWSHFNIVKAIKKEIDLPISFDTDVNGAALGEHFFGAAKGLNTFLYITVGTGIGVGGMTSSY
;
A
#
# COMPACT_ATOMS: atom_id res chain seq x y z
N MET A 1 16.79 -8.21 -13.36
CA MET A 1 15.45 -7.58 -13.30
C MET A 1 15.18 -7.22 -11.84
N LYS A 2 14.58 -6.06 -11.55
CA LYS A 2 14.24 -5.65 -10.17
C LYS A 2 12.80 -6.06 -9.85
N TYR A 3 12.58 -6.51 -8.63
CA TYR A 3 11.28 -6.94 -8.11
C TYR A 3 10.85 -6.05 -6.96
N TYR A 4 9.53 -5.89 -6.79
CA TYR A 4 8.94 -5.01 -5.81
C TYR A 4 7.84 -5.74 -5.05
N GLY A 5 7.80 -5.52 -3.74
CA GLY A 5 6.65 -5.90 -2.93
C GLY A 5 5.56 -4.82 -2.99
N ALA A 6 4.31 -5.23 -2.97
CA ALA A 6 3.16 -4.34 -2.89
C ALA A 6 2.20 -4.83 -1.81
N ILE A 7 1.71 -3.90 -1.00
CA ILE A 7 0.64 -4.09 -0.04
C ILE A 7 -0.53 -3.20 -0.44
N GLU A 8 -1.70 -3.81 -0.60
CA GLU A 8 -2.98 -3.11 -0.60
C GLU A 8 -3.67 -3.45 0.73
N ALA A 9 -3.60 -2.50 1.67
CA ALA A 9 -4.19 -2.62 2.99
C ALA A 9 -5.62 -2.09 2.93
N GLY A 10 -6.57 -2.98 2.67
CA GLY A 10 -8.00 -2.69 2.75
C GLY A 10 -8.55 -2.94 4.16
N GLY A 11 -9.68 -2.31 4.47
CA GLY A 11 -10.34 -2.51 5.78
C GLY A 11 -10.82 -3.95 6.01
N THR A 12 -11.12 -4.71 4.95
CA THR A 12 -11.66 -6.08 5.04
C THR A 12 -10.67 -7.14 4.59
N ASN A 13 -9.92 -6.85 3.51
CA ASN A 13 -8.93 -7.75 2.95
C ASN A 13 -7.60 -7.03 2.86
N PHE A 14 -6.54 -7.76 3.18
CA PHE A 14 -5.17 -7.34 3.06
C PHE A 14 -4.52 -8.15 1.94
N ILE A 15 -4.02 -7.48 0.92
CA ILE A 15 -3.44 -8.12 -0.27
C ILE A 15 -1.95 -7.81 -0.29
N CYS A 16 -1.13 -8.84 -0.49
CA CYS A 16 0.30 -8.70 -0.71
C CYS A 16 0.65 -9.29 -2.09
N ALA A 17 1.57 -8.65 -2.81
CA ALA A 17 2.02 -9.12 -4.11
C ALA A 17 3.51 -8.87 -4.32
N ILE A 18 4.12 -9.70 -5.17
CA ILE A 18 5.44 -9.46 -5.76
C ILE A 18 5.25 -9.18 -7.24
N GLY A 19 5.85 -8.11 -7.74
CA GLY A 19 5.75 -7.74 -9.15
C GLY A 19 6.98 -7.03 -9.68
N THR A 20 6.89 -6.61 -10.93
CA THR A 20 7.92 -5.86 -11.65
C THR A 20 7.41 -4.48 -12.04
N LEU A 21 8.34 -3.59 -12.46
CA LEU A 21 8.02 -2.18 -12.74
C LEU A 21 7.03 -1.99 -13.90
N ASP A 22 6.95 -2.95 -14.81
CA ASP A 22 6.02 -3.00 -15.93
C ASP A 22 4.60 -3.49 -15.55
N GLY A 23 4.33 -3.68 -14.26
CA GLY A 23 3.01 -4.03 -13.74
C GLY A 23 2.71 -5.53 -13.72
N LYS A 24 3.67 -6.39 -14.09
CA LYS A 24 3.47 -7.85 -14.02
C LYS A 24 3.45 -8.32 -12.56
N ILE A 25 2.39 -9.04 -12.17
CA ILE A 25 2.27 -9.72 -10.88
C ILE A 25 2.84 -11.13 -11.00
N LEU A 26 3.82 -11.47 -10.18
CA LEU A 26 4.48 -12.78 -10.14
C LEU A 26 3.90 -13.68 -9.05
N LYS A 27 3.60 -13.09 -7.90
CA LYS A 27 3.01 -13.75 -6.74
C LYS A 27 2.00 -12.82 -6.09
N LYS A 28 0.95 -13.41 -5.53
CA LYS A 28 -0.10 -12.69 -4.82
C LYS A 28 -0.62 -13.59 -3.70
N THR A 29 -0.89 -13.00 -2.55
CA THR A 29 -1.64 -13.60 -1.46
C THR A 29 -2.64 -12.58 -0.91
N ASN A 30 -3.70 -13.08 -0.29
CA ASN A 30 -4.67 -12.25 0.40
C ASN A 30 -5.18 -12.96 1.66
N PHE A 31 -5.53 -12.16 2.66
CA PHE A 31 -6.11 -12.66 3.90
C PHE A 31 -7.01 -11.58 4.53
N PRO A 32 -7.94 -11.98 5.42
CA PRO A 32 -8.77 -11.01 6.13
C PRO A 32 -7.93 -10.05 6.97
N THR A 33 -8.32 -8.77 6.98
CA THR A 33 -7.78 -7.77 7.88
C THR A 33 -8.34 -7.98 9.28
N THR A 34 -7.51 -8.40 10.23
CA THR A 34 -7.89 -8.62 11.64
C THR A 34 -7.28 -7.54 12.52
N THR A 35 -6.48 -7.90 13.54
CA THR A 35 -5.66 -6.94 14.29
C THR A 35 -4.42 -6.54 13.47
N PRO A 36 -3.85 -5.36 13.72
CA PRO A 36 -2.62 -4.94 13.03
C PRO A 36 -1.48 -5.95 13.18
N GLU A 37 -1.29 -6.52 14.37
CA GLU A 37 -0.19 -7.45 14.67
C GLU A 37 -0.33 -8.75 13.88
N GLU A 38 -1.52 -9.37 13.88
CA GLU A 38 -1.76 -10.61 13.15
C GLU A 38 -1.67 -10.40 11.64
N THR A 39 -2.25 -9.30 11.15
CA THR A 39 -2.28 -8.96 9.73
C THR A 39 -0.87 -8.71 9.22
N LEU A 40 -0.08 -7.90 9.93
CA LEU A 40 1.29 -7.62 9.55
C LEU A 40 2.23 -8.81 9.74
N LYS A 41 2.01 -9.67 10.74
CA LYS A 41 2.80 -10.90 10.86
C LYS A 41 2.68 -11.76 9.59
N LYS A 42 1.48 -11.89 9.04
CA LYS A 42 1.24 -12.62 7.77
C LYS A 42 1.89 -11.92 6.58
N ALA A 43 1.75 -10.59 6.48
CA ALA A 43 2.35 -9.81 5.41
C ALA A 43 3.89 -9.91 5.44
N CYS A 44 4.50 -9.71 6.61
CA CYS A 44 5.95 -9.81 6.77
C CYS A 44 6.46 -11.21 6.47
N ALA A 45 5.78 -12.26 6.94
CA ALA A 45 6.15 -13.64 6.62
C ALA A 45 6.16 -13.90 5.10
N PHE A 46 5.14 -13.42 4.37
CA PHE A 46 5.09 -13.51 2.91
C PHE A 46 6.28 -12.81 2.24
N PHE A 47 6.59 -11.57 2.62
CA PHE A 47 7.70 -10.85 2.01
C PHE A 47 9.07 -11.41 2.38
N ILE A 48 9.26 -11.86 3.63
CA ILE A 48 10.51 -12.50 4.07
C ILE A 48 10.77 -13.77 3.26
N GLU A 49 9.76 -14.63 3.13
CA GLU A 49 9.87 -15.86 2.34
C GLU A 49 10.16 -15.57 0.87
N GLU A 50 9.43 -14.65 0.25
CA GLU A 50 9.59 -14.36 -1.17
C GLU A 50 10.89 -13.60 -1.47
N ASN A 51 11.37 -12.75 -0.56
CA ASN A 51 12.63 -12.02 -0.71
C ASN A 51 13.86 -12.95 -0.73
N GLN A 52 13.79 -14.14 -0.10
CA GLN A 52 14.85 -15.16 -0.18
C GLN A 52 14.96 -15.77 -1.58
N LYS A 53 13.84 -15.91 -2.29
CA LYS A 53 13.77 -16.50 -3.63
C LYS A 53 13.99 -15.46 -4.73
N THR A 54 13.46 -14.27 -4.49
CA THR A 54 13.37 -13.17 -5.45
C THR A 54 13.68 -11.86 -4.72
N PRO A 55 14.95 -11.43 -4.66
CA PRO A 55 15.34 -10.24 -3.93
C PRO A 55 14.56 -8.99 -4.36
N LEU A 56 13.88 -8.38 -3.40
CA LEU A 56 13.03 -7.21 -3.58
C LEU A 56 13.86 -5.93 -3.41
N ALA A 57 13.61 -4.96 -4.28
CA ALA A 57 14.26 -3.66 -4.20
C ALA A 57 13.57 -2.70 -3.22
N SER A 58 12.24 -2.83 -3.05
CA SER A 58 11.44 -2.02 -2.13
C SER A 58 10.05 -2.62 -1.96
N ILE A 59 9.29 -2.08 -0.99
CA ILE A 59 7.87 -2.37 -0.77
C ILE A 59 7.06 -1.07 -0.93
N GLY A 60 5.97 -1.13 -1.69
CA GLY A 60 4.94 -0.07 -1.74
C GLY A 60 3.73 -0.47 -0.90
N ILE A 61 3.14 0.49 -0.20
CA ILE A 61 1.95 0.28 0.63
C ILE A 61 0.88 1.30 0.24
N ALA A 62 -0.28 0.81 -0.19
CA ALA A 62 -1.48 1.59 -0.41
C ALA A 62 -2.47 1.22 0.69
N CYS A 63 -2.84 2.19 1.55
CA CYS A 63 -3.52 1.92 2.82
C CYS A 63 -4.83 2.69 2.98
N PHE A 64 -5.84 2.03 3.56
CA PHE A 64 -7.07 2.69 3.97
C PHE A 64 -6.78 3.83 4.95
N GLY A 65 -7.49 4.93 4.77
CA GLY A 65 -7.27 6.17 5.52
C GLY A 65 -8.33 6.48 6.59
N PRO A 66 -8.24 7.69 7.18
CA PRO A 66 -7.20 8.71 6.90
C PRO A 66 -5.82 8.33 7.49
N ILE A 67 -4.74 8.64 6.76
CA ILE A 67 -3.36 8.29 7.11
C ILE A 67 -2.44 9.52 7.12
N ASP A 68 -1.34 9.44 7.86
CA ASP A 68 -0.30 10.48 7.88
C ASP A 68 0.75 10.25 6.80
N LEU A 69 0.68 11.03 5.73
CA LEU A 69 1.62 11.02 4.59
C LEU A 69 2.74 12.07 4.72
N HIS A 70 2.72 12.92 5.74
CA HIS A 70 3.71 13.97 5.88
C HIS A 70 5.03 13.38 6.37
N LYS A 71 6.02 13.22 5.48
CA LYS A 71 7.29 12.53 5.78
C LYS A 71 8.07 13.09 6.98
N ALA A 72 7.90 14.38 7.31
CA ALA A 72 8.53 15.01 8.48
C ALA A 72 7.69 14.90 9.77
N SER A 73 6.48 14.33 9.70
CA SER A 73 5.64 14.07 10.86
C SER A 73 6.21 12.96 11.73
N LYS A 74 6.08 13.11 13.06
CA LYS A 74 6.43 12.05 14.03
C LYS A 74 5.56 10.80 13.85
N THR A 75 4.40 10.94 13.24
CA THR A 75 3.43 9.87 13.01
C THR A 75 3.34 9.44 11.54
N TYR A 76 4.29 9.85 10.67
CA TYR A 76 4.35 9.38 9.29
C TYR A 76 4.19 7.86 9.21
N GLY A 77 3.29 7.39 8.33
CA GLY A 77 2.99 5.98 8.18
C GLY A 77 1.95 5.45 9.16
N ALA A 78 1.29 6.31 9.95
CA ALA A 78 0.20 5.90 10.84
C ALA A 78 -1.17 6.11 10.21
N ILE A 79 -2.08 5.18 10.50
CA ILE A 79 -3.51 5.40 10.33
C ILE A 79 -3.95 6.30 11.48
N THR A 80 -4.61 7.41 11.17
CA THR A 80 -4.91 8.45 12.17
C THR A 80 -6.19 8.12 12.94
N THR A 81 -7.31 7.96 12.24
CA THR A 81 -8.62 7.66 12.82
C THR A 81 -9.32 6.61 11.96
N THR A 82 -9.92 5.61 12.59
CA THR A 82 -10.68 4.58 11.85
C THR A 82 -11.62 3.85 12.79
N PRO A 83 -12.84 3.45 12.34
CA PRO A 83 -13.71 2.57 13.11
C PRO A 83 -13.17 1.14 13.20
N LYS A 84 -12.11 0.78 12.47
CA LYS A 84 -11.49 -0.55 12.53
C LYS A 84 -10.77 -0.74 13.88
N PRO A 85 -11.17 -1.73 14.69
CA PRO A 85 -10.59 -1.94 16.01
C PRO A 85 -9.07 -2.05 15.95
N HIS A 86 -8.38 -1.41 16.89
CA HIS A 86 -6.91 -1.43 17.06
C HIS A 86 -6.07 -0.77 15.95
N TRP A 87 -6.66 -0.38 14.82
CA TRP A 87 -5.92 0.26 13.73
C TRP A 87 -5.74 1.77 13.90
N SER A 88 -6.57 2.43 14.72
CA SER A 88 -6.40 3.85 15.02
C SER A 88 -5.05 4.11 15.70
N HIS A 89 -4.29 5.08 15.20
CA HIS A 89 -2.94 5.45 15.59
C HIS A 89 -1.86 4.35 15.39
N PHE A 90 -2.20 3.25 14.72
CA PHE A 90 -1.22 2.20 14.42
C PHE A 90 -0.28 2.65 13.30
N ASN A 91 1.03 2.54 13.53
CA ASN A 91 2.05 2.91 12.54
C ASN A 91 2.51 1.70 11.73
N ILE A 92 1.87 1.50 10.57
CA ILE A 92 2.09 0.35 9.70
C ILE A 92 3.49 0.34 9.10
N VAL A 93 3.99 1.51 8.68
CA VAL A 93 5.32 1.65 8.08
C VAL A 93 6.40 1.29 9.10
N LYS A 94 6.31 1.80 10.32
CA LYS A 94 7.25 1.51 11.41
C LYS A 94 7.20 0.03 11.80
N ALA A 95 6.01 -0.57 11.84
CA ALA A 95 5.86 -1.98 12.18
C ALA A 95 6.52 -2.89 11.13
N ILE A 96 6.31 -2.63 9.83
CA ILE A 96 6.95 -3.43 8.77
C ILE A 96 8.47 -3.23 8.76
N LYS A 97 8.96 -1.99 8.95
CA LYS A 97 10.41 -1.70 9.01
C LYS A 97 11.16 -2.40 10.14
N LYS A 98 10.47 -2.83 11.20
CA LYS A 98 11.11 -3.63 12.27
C LYS A 98 11.45 -5.04 11.83
N GLU A 99 10.67 -5.59 10.91
CA GLU A 99 10.79 -6.98 10.44
C GLU A 99 11.52 -7.08 9.10
N ILE A 100 11.48 -6.01 8.29
CA ILE A 100 11.99 -5.99 6.91
C ILE A 100 12.89 -4.77 6.71
N ASP A 101 14.16 -5.03 6.38
CA ASP A 101 15.14 -4.02 6.01
C ASP A 101 15.11 -3.73 4.50
N LEU A 102 14.02 -3.10 4.04
CA LEU A 102 13.85 -2.65 2.66
C LEU A 102 13.29 -1.22 2.63
N PRO A 103 13.56 -0.43 1.58
CA PRO A 103 12.88 0.84 1.35
C PRO A 103 11.36 0.65 1.28
N ILE A 104 10.61 1.52 1.96
CA ILE A 104 9.14 1.51 1.98
C ILE A 104 8.59 2.83 1.46
N SER A 105 7.71 2.76 0.46
CA SER A 105 6.85 3.87 0.04
C SER A 105 5.43 3.65 0.56
N PHE A 106 4.74 4.72 0.93
CA PHE A 106 3.45 4.66 1.61
C PHE A 106 2.53 5.74 1.06
N ASP A 107 1.30 5.35 0.71
CA ASP A 107 0.25 6.23 0.23
C ASP A 107 -1.14 5.66 0.58
N THR A 108 -2.19 6.40 0.25
CA THR A 108 -3.58 5.92 0.38
C THR A 108 -3.88 4.84 -0.66
N ASP A 109 -4.85 3.99 -0.36
CA ASP A 109 -5.42 3.02 -1.30
C ASP A 109 -5.91 3.69 -2.60
N VAL A 110 -6.61 4.81 -2.51
CA VAL A 110 -7.12 5.56 -3.66
C VAL A 110 -6.03 6.22 -4.49
N ASN A 111 -4.93 6.69 -3.89
CA ASN A 111 -3.77 7.17 -4.64
C ASN A 111 -3.03 6.00 -5.30
N GLY A 112 -2.91 4.85 -4.63
CA GLY A 112 -2.37 3.63 -5.22
C GLY A 112 -3.15 3.20 -6.46
N ALA A 113 -4.48 3.21 -6.39
CA ALA A 113 -5.35 2.91 -7.52
C ALA A 113 -5.21 3.94 -8.65
N ALA A 114 -5.16 5.24 -8.31
CA ALA A 114 -4.92 6.32 -9.29
C ALA A 114 -3.60 6.13 -10.04
N LEU A 115 -2.51 5.77 -9.34
CA LEU A 115 -1.22 5.47 -9.98
C LEU A 115 -1.31 4.24 -10.89
N GLY A 116 -2.05 3.21 -10.47
CA GLY A 116 -2.33 2.04 -11.32
C GLY A 116 -3.02 2.41 -12.63
N GLU A 117 -4.06 3.24 -12.57
CA GLU A 117 -4.77 3.73 -13.76
C GLU A 117 -3.88 4.61 -14.65
N HIS A 118 -3.02 5.43 -14.06
CA HIS A 118 -2.08 6.28 -14.81
C HIS A 118 -1.05 5.47 -15.58
N PHE A 119 -0.42 4.48 -14.95
CA PHE A 119 0.65 3.71 -15.57
C PHE A 119 0.13 2.59 -16.46
N PHE A 120 -0.99 1.95 -16.09
CA PHE A 120 -1.43 0.68 -16.69
C PHE A 120 -2.86 0.71 -17.22
N GLY A 121 -3.70 1.63 -16.77
CA GLY A 121 -5.14 1.65 -17.05
C GLY A 121 -5.62 2.81 -17.93
N ALA A 122 -6.80 3.33 -17.60
CA ALA A 122 -7.57 4.28 -18.40
C ALA A 122 -6.98 5.70 -18.40
N ALA A 123 -6.13 6.04 -17.43
CA ALA A 123 -5.51 7.36 -17.31
C ALA A 123 -4.12 7.44 -17.96
N LYS A 124 -3.72 6.43 -18.75
CA LYS A 124 -2.49 6.46 -19.54
C LYS A 124 -2.41 7.68 -20.44
N GLY A 125 -1.30 8.41 -20.34
CA GLY A 125 -1.04 9.63 -21.10
C GLY A 125 -1.77 10.88 -20.57
N LEU A 126 -2.57 10.75 -19.51
CA LEU A 126 -3.21 11.88 -18.84
C LEU A 126 -2.33 12.37 -17.68
N ASN A 127 -2.18 13.69 -17.57
CA ASN A 127 -1.43 14.34 -16.48
C ASN A 127 -2.35 14.94 -15.40
N THR A 128 -3.66 14.90 -15.60
CA THR A 128 -4.65 15.38 -14.63
C THR A 128 -5.90 14.52 -14.72
N PHE A 129 -6.24 13.84 -13.63
CA PHE A 129 -7.40 12.96 -13.54
C PHE A 129 -7.74 12.67 -12.07
N LEU A 130 -8.94 12.15 -11.85
CA LEU A 130 -9.40 11.65 -10.56
C LEU A 130 -9.72 10.16 -10.68
N TYR A 131 -9.30 9.39 -9.68
CA TYR A 131 -9.80 8.06 -9.41
C TYR A 131 -10.81 8.15 -8.27
N ILE A 132 -12.02 7.63 -8.47
CA ILE A 132 -13.08 7.65 -7.46
C ILE A 132 -13.53 6.21 -7.24
N THR A 133 -13.45 5.75 -5.99
CA THR A 133 -14.05 4.47 -5.58
C THR A 133 -15.37 4.72 -4.86
N VAL A 134 -16.39 3.92 -5.19
CA VAL A 134 -17.72 3.95 -4.58
C VAL A 134 -18.05 2.54 -4.11
N GLY A 135 -18.09 2.34 -2.79
CA GLY A 135 -18.37 1.05 -2.16
C GLY A 135 -18.88 1.25 -0.73
N THR A 136 -18.26 0.58 0.24
CA THR A 136 -18.55 0.79 1.68
C THR A 136 -18.36 2.26 2.11
N GLY A 137 -17.53 3.00 1.39
CA GLY A 137 -17.37 4.44 1.49
C GLY A 137 -17.04 5.05 0.13
N ILE A 138 -16.81 6.36 0.11
CA ILE A 138 -16.34 7.09 -1.07
C ILE A 138 -14.93 7.57 -0.78
N GLY A 139 -14.00 7.29 -1.69
CA GLY A 139 -12.62 7.76 -1.63
C GLY A 139 -12.17 8.31 -2.99
N VAL A 140 -11.30 9.31 -2.96
CA VAL A 140 -10.82 9.99 -4.17
C VAL A 140 -9.30 10.13 -4.14
N GLY A 141 -8.64 9.66 -5.18
CA GLY A 141 -7.23 9.93 -5.46
C GLY A 141 -7.12 10.86 -6.67
N GLY A 142 -6.27 11.88 -6.59
CA GLY A 142 -6.11 12.86 -7.65
C GLY A 142 -4.66 12.98 -8.09
N MET A 143 -4.45 12.98 -9.41
CA MET A 143 -3.19 13.41 -10.00
C MET A 143 -3.44 14.73 -10.71
N THR A 144 -2.56 15.70 -10.48
CA THR A 144 -2.63 17.02 -11.11
C THR A 144 -1.24 17.43 -11.55
N SER A 145 -1.14 18.08 -12.70
CA SER A 145 0.09 18.77 -13.10
C SER A 145 -0.01 20.21 -12.64
N SER A 146 0.98 20.69 -11.89
CA SER A 146 1.19 22.12 -11.72
C SER A 146 1.83 22.63 -13.01
N TYR A 147 1.16 23.52 -13.73
CA TYR A 147 1.81 24.32 -14.76
C TYR A 147 2.82 25.27 -14.14
#